data_AF-A0A535A432-F1
#
_entry.id   AF-A0A535A432-F1
#
_cell.length_a   1.000
_cell.length_b   1.000
_cell.length_c   1.000
_cell.angle_alpha   90.00
_cell.angle_beta   90.00
_cell.angle_gamma   90.00
#
_symmetry.space_group_name_H-M   'P 1'
#
loop_
_entity.id
_entity.type
_entity.pdbx_description
1 polymer ?
#
loop_
_entity_poly.entity_id
_entity_poly.type
_entity_poly.pdbx_seq_one_letter_code
_entity_poly.pdbx_strand_id
1 'polypeptide(L)'
;MTGGGRIADTNPDVDYGTHGGQVGAPVGFVTAFSPSTPCIHGNWTHVRHTRSGNFHSKSFDSLMCGCLPCDENPTSPGQVGNLCNPGDRICGPEPPRAPANKICFTGLGKYTMTSGRRDLDVAFRVDVEDRSEPGGTNGTPPPDHYRMRIWILDGAVDSPSNLDLRQAISCGASLDEDINAPVPPDVDDGGIATRGNLQIHPEINNKPCP
;
A
#
# COMPACT_ATOMS: atom_id res chain seq x y z
N MET A 1 0.43 4.84 8.04
CA MET A 1 1.37 3.70 7.95
C MET A 1 2.79 4.22 7.74
N THR A 2 3.76 3.59 8.38
CA THR A 2 5.19 3.77 8.11
C THR A 2 5.81 2.39 8.00
N GLY A 3 6.85 2.27 7.20
CA GLY A 3 7.62 1.04 7.24
C GLY A 3 8.40 0.85 5.97
N GLY A 4 8.94 -0.34 5.85
CA GLY A 4 9.68 -0.76 4.69
C GLY A 4 10.16 -2.18 4.87
N GLY A 5 10.46 -2.81 3.75
CA GLY A 5 10.81 -4.21 3.77
C GLY A 5 11.32 -4.74 2.45
N ARG A 6 11.52 -6.05 2.43
CA ARG A 6 11.95 -6.81 1.26
C ARG A 6 10.90 -7.85 0.89
N ILE A 7 10.49 -7.84 -0.37
CA ILE A 7 9.65 -8.88 -0.98
C ILE A 7 10.42 -9.64 -2.04
N ALA A 8 10.01 -10.87 -2.30
CA ALA A 8 10.67 -11.77 -3.25
C ALA A 8 9.77 -12.18 -4.42
N ASP A 9 8.44 -12.06 -4.30
CA ASP A 9 7.53 -12.32 -5.41
C ASP A 9 7.43 -11.05 -6.26
N THR A 10 7.81 -11.16 -7.53
CA THR A 10 7.94 -10.01 -8.42
C THR A 10 7.52 -10.38 -9.81
N ASN A 11 6.76 -9.51 -10.46
CA ASN A 11 6.36 -9.69 -11.84
C ASN A 11 6.45 -8.34 -12.58
N PRO A 12 7.20 -8.25 -13.70
CA PRO A 12 8.09 -9.28 -14.26
C PRO A 12 9.18 -9.78 -13.30
N ASP A 13 9.75 -10.95 -13.53
CA ASP A 13 10.75 -11.51 -12.62
C ASP A 13 11.99 -10.60 -12.43
N VAL A 14 12.30 -10.31 -11.17
CA VAL A 14 13.55 -9.72 -10.67
C VAL A 14 14.00 -10.45 -9.40
N ASP A 15 15.17 -10.15 -8.84
CA ASP A 15 15.62 -10.91 -7.66
C ASP A 15 14.82 -10.58 -6.39
N TYR A 16 14.49 -9.30 -6.19
CA TYR A 16 13.68 -8.83 -5.08
C TYR A 16 13.29 -7.35 -5.23
N GLY A 17 12.19 -6.98 -4.56
CA GLY A 17 11.80 -5.59 -4.34
C GLY A 17 12.12 -5.14 -2.92
N THR A 18 12.46 -3.85 -2.76
CA THR A 18 12.46 -3.18 -1.46
C THR A 18 11.54 -1.98 -1.51
N HIS A 19 10.74 -1.80 -0.47
CA HIS A 19 9.77 -0.70 -0.39
C HIS A 19 9.94 0.05 0.92
N GLY A 20 9.37 1.25 0.98
CA GLY A 20 9.16 1.93 2.23
C GLY A 20 8.75 3.39 2.10
N GLY A 21 8.48 3.99 3.26
CA GLY A 21 8.05 5.37 3.38
C GLY A 21 7.05 5.57 4.50
N GLN A 22 6.27 6.64 4.37
CA GLN A 22 5.21 7.01 5.30
C GLN A 22 4.03 7.55 4.50
N VAL A 23 2.83 7.04 4.75
CA VAL A 23 1.59 7.53 4.14
C VAL A 23 0.53 7.66 5.23
N GLY A 24 -0.22 8.76 5.24
CA GLY A 24 -1.29 8.98 6.19
C GLY A 24 -2.30 10.02 5.69
N ALA A 25 -3.51 9.94 6.22
CA ALA A 25 -4.57 10.91 6.03
C ALA A 25 -5.11 11.34 7.41
N PRO A 26 -5.65 12.56 7.53
CA PRO A 26 -6.21 13.07 8.77
C PRO A 26 -7.62 12.53 9.07
N VAL A 27 -8.23 11.83 8.11
CA VAL A 27 -9.47 11.08 8.33
C VAL A 27 -9.09 9.60 8.41
N GLY A 28 -9.30 8.99 9.58
CA GLY A 28 -9.02 7.57 9.82
C GLY A 28 -9.93 6.58 9.06
N PHE A 29 -10.70 7.04 8.08
CA PHE A 29 -11.59 6.22 7.26
C PHE A 29 -11.62 6.70 5.81
N VAL A 30 -12.01 5.77 4.92
CA VAL A 30 -12.21 5.87 3.47
C VAL A 30 -12.12 7.28 2.89
N THR A 31 -11.07 7.52 2.10
CA THR A 31 -11.10 8.61 1.14
C THR A 31 -11.65 8.06 -0.17
N ALA A 32 -12.83 8.55 -0.58
CA ALA A 32 -13.33 8.31 -1.92
C ALA A 32 -12.26 8.76 -2.94
N PHE A 33 -12.25 8.14 -4.12
CA PHE A 33 -11.35 8.53 -5.18
C PHE A 33 -11.45 10.04 -5.44
N SER A 34 -10.34 10.74 -5.22
CA SER A 34 -10.19 12.16 -5.45
C SER A 34 -8.79 12.40 -5.99
N PRO A 35 -8.65 12.65 -7.30
CA PRO A 35 -7.36 12.79 -7.96
C PRO A 35 -6.41 13.74 -7.25
N SER A 36 -5.21 13.28 -6.88
CA SER A 36 -4.18 14.03 -6.17
C SER A 36 -4.72 14.79 -4.95
N THR A 37 -5.54 14.13 -4.13
CA THR A 37 -6.20 14.76 -2.99
C THR A 37 -5.18 15.34 -2.00
N PRO A 38 -5.36 16.58 -1.54
CA PRO A 38 -4.50 17.16 -0.50
C PRO A 38 -4.74 16.53 0.87
N CYS A 39 -5.79 15.71 1.05
CA CYS A 39 -6.07 15.04 2.32
C CYS A 39 -5.02 13.97 2.64
N ILE A 40 -4.34 13.39 1.66
CA ILE A 40 -3.40 12.30 1.91
C ILE A 40 -1.97 12.86 1.80
N HIS A 41 -1.16 12.56 2.79
CA HIS A 41 0.20 13.05 2.93
C HIS A 41 1.19 11.92 3.04
N GLY A 42 2.41 12.20 2.58
CA GLY A 42 3.53 11.31 2.80
C GLY A 42 4.41 11.15 1.58
N ASN A 43 5.17 10.06 1.60
CA ASN A 43 5.97 9.58 0.49
C ASN A 43 6.04 8.06 0.53
N TRP A 44 6.03 7.45 -0.65
CA TRP A 44 6.26 6.02 -0.78
C TRP A 44 7.29 5.76 -1.87
N THR A 45 8.10 4.72 -1.66
CA THR A 45 9.16 4.31 -2.57
C THR A 45 9.14 2.81 -2.75
N HIS A 46 9.53 2.37 -3.94
CA HIS A 46 9.71 0.95 -4.28
C HIS A 46 10.85 0.80 -5.28
N VAL A 47 11.79 -0.08 -4.96
CA VAL A 47 13.02 -0.30 -5.73
C VAL A 47 13.13 -1.78 -6.03
N ARG A 48 13.19 -2.10 -7.32
CA ARG A 48 13.43 -3.44 -7.83
C ARG A 48 14.93 -3.62 -8.02
N HIS A 49 15.51 -4.69 -7.47
CA HIS A 49 16.95 -4.97 -7.55
C HIS A 49 17.25 -5.91 -8.73
N THR A 50 18.49 -5.85 -9.24
CA THR A 50 19.02 -6.59 -10.42
C THR A 50 18.35 -6.38 -11.78
N ARG A 51 17.18 -5.71 -11.84
CA ARG A 51 16.63 -5.06 -13.05
C ARG A 51 15.92 -3.77 -12.62
N SER A 52 16.75 -2.79 -12.24
CA SER A 52 16.49 -1.51 -11.56
C SER A 52 15.31 -0.65 -12.04
N GLY A 53 14.11 -1.01 -11.62
CA GLY A 53 12.96 -0.12 -11.53
C GLY A 53 12.98 0.68 -10.23
N ASN A 54 12.91 2.02 -10.31
CA ASN A 54 12.82 2.87 -9.12
C ASN A 54 11.55 3.73 -9.19
N PHE A 55 10.69 3.54 -8.19
CA PHE A 55 9.44 4.25 -8.00
C PHE A 55 9.52 5.22 -6.83
N HIS A 56 8.94 6.40 -7.03
CA HIS A 56 8.69 7.36 -5.96
C HIS A 56 7.33 8.04 -6.16
N SER A 57 6.58 8.22 -5.06
CA SER A 57 5.36 9.03 -5.04
C SER A 57 5.30 9.97 -3.83
N LYS A 58 4.63 11.12 -4.06
CA LYS A 58 4.11 12.06 -3.06
C LYS A 58 2.67 12.49 -3.36
N SER A 59 2.04 11.88 -4.37
CA SER A 59 0.70 12.24 -4.82
C SER A 59 -0.22 11.03 -4.70
N PHE A 60 -1.37 11.21 -4.06
CA PHE A 60 -2.26 10.13 -3.67
C PHE A 60 -3.69 10.45 -4.10
N ASP A 61 -4.40 9.43 -4.56
CA ASP A 61 -5.77 9.55 -5.07
C ASP A 61 -6.82 8.98 -4.10
N SER A 62 -6.43 7.95 -3.36
CA SER A 62 -7.29 7.29 -2.37
C SER A 62 -6.46 6.56 -1.33
N LEU A 63 -7.06 6.38 -0.16
CA LEU A 63 -6.53 5.67 0.99
C LEU A 63 -7.71 5.10 1.77
N MET A 64 -7.61 3.82 2.09
CA MET A 64 -8.55 3.12 2.95
C MET A 64 -7.79 2.28 3.96
N CYS A 65 -8.26 2.31 5.21
CA CYS A 65 -7.80 1.45 6.27
C CYS A 65 -8.94 0.52 6.69
N GLY A 66 -8.62 -0.66 7.22
CA GLY A 66 -9.62 -1.50 7.85
C GLY A 66 -9.03 -2.54 8.79
N CYS A 67 -9.96 -3.29 9.39
CA CYS A 67 -9.66 -4.42 10.26
C CYS A 67 -10.06 -5.71 9.53
N LEU A 68 -9.09 -6.48 9.11
CA LEU A 68 -9.29 -7.83 8.61
C LEU A 68 -8.99 -8.85 9.73
N PRO A 69 -9.69 -9.99 9.78
CA PRO A 69 -9.17 -11.15 10.47
C PRO A 69 -7.91 -11.67 9.73
N CYS A 70 -7.04 -12.41 10.41
CA CYS A 70 -5.97 -13.14 9.75
C CYS A 70 -6.36 -14.61 9.57
N ASP A 71 -5.76 -15.30 8.59
CA ASP A 71 -6.08 -16.71 8.29
C ASP A 71 -5.88 -17.62 9.50
N GLU A 72 -4.93 -17.27 10.38
CA GLU A 72 -4.61 -17.97 11.60
C GLU A 72 -5.65 -17.78 12.72
N ASN A 73 -6.47 -16.72 12.65
CA ASN A 73 -7.62 -16.50 13.54
C ASN A 73 -8.77 -15.80 12.79
N PRO A 74 -9.54 -16.56 11.97
CA PRO A 74 -10.59 -16.03 11.12
C PRO A 74 -11.79 -15.48 11.91
N THR A 75 -11.87 -15.77 13.21
CA THR A 75 -12.94 -15.31 14.11
C THR A 75 -12.65 -13.99 14.80
N SER A 76 -11.47 -13.40 14.57
CA SER A 76 -11.08 -12.16 15.22
C SER A 76 -12.04 -11.01 14.83
N PRO A 77 -12.55 -10.23 15.79
CA PRO A 77 -13.54 -9.19 15.55
C PRO A 77 -12.87 -7.99 14.89
N GLY A 78 -12.74 -8.03 13.56
CA GLY A 78 -12.32 -6.86 12.80
C GLY A 78 -13.38 -5.76 12.90
N GLN A 79 -13.22 -4.79 13.80
CA GLN A 79 -14.13 -3.65 13.91
C GLN A 79 -13.40 -2.34 13.58
N VAL A 80 -13.65 -1.82 12.37
CA VAL A 80 -13.08 -0.55 11.88
C VAL A 80 -13.46 0.60 12.82
N GLY A 81 -12.48 1.40 13.24
CA GLY A 81 -12.68 2.57 14.10
C GLY A 81 -12.39 2.36 15.60
N ASN A 82 -12.15 1.10 16.01
CA ASN A 82 -11.57 0.73 17.31
C ASN A 82 -10.21 0.05 17.11
N LEU A 83 -9.53 -0.35 18.18
CA LEU A 83 -8.34 -1.21 18.09
C LEU A 83 -8.72 -2.50 17.32
N CYS A 84 -8.08 -2.77 16.18
CA CYS A 84 -8.34 -4.02 15.46
C CYS A 84 -7.82 -5.19 16.27
N ASN A 85 -8.61 -6.28 16.33
CA ASN A 85 -8.17 -7.56 16.88
C ASN A 85 -7.52 -7.43 18.28
N PRO A 86 -8.20 -6.81 19.28
CA PRO A 86 -7.59 -6.45 20.56
C PRO A 86 -7.13 -7.70 21.33
N GLY A 87 -5.90 -7.68 21.85
CA GLY A 87 -5.31 -8.82 22.56
C GLY A 87 -4.79 -9.96 21.66
N ASP A 88 -4.97 -9.85 20.35
CA ASP A 88 -4.42 -10.79 19.36
C ASP A 88 -3.09 -10.27 18.82
N ARG A 89 -1.99 -11.00 19.06
CA ARG A 89 -0.65 -10.64 18.58
C ARG A 89 -0.33 -11.18 17.19
N ILE A 90 -1.24 -11.96 16.62
CA ILE A 90 -1.11 -12.61 15.31
C ILE A 90 -1.84 -11.75 14.28
N CYS A 91 -3.11 -11.43 14.54
CA CYS A 91 -3.92 -10.60 13.65
C CYS A 91 -3.97 -9.11 14.03
N GLY A 92 -3.63 -8.78 15.29
CA GLY A 92 -3.80 -7.45 15.84
C GLY A 92 -2.51 -6.64 15.88
N PRO A 93 -2.59 -5.31 15.79
CA PRO A 93 -1.44 -4.43 15.73
C PRO A 93 -0.78 -4.27 17.11
N GLU A 94 -1.02 -5.15 18.08
CA GLU A 94 -0.42 -5.02 19.40
C GLU A 94 0.88 -5.83 19.52
N PRO A 95 2.04 -5.19 19.80
CA PRO A 95 2.34 -3.76 19.87
C PRO A 95 3.07 -3.19 18.63
N PRO A 96 2.74 -1.95 18.18
CA PRO A 96 1.91 -0.96 18.88
C PRO A 96 0.52 -0.74 18.30
N ARG A 97 -0.45 -0.61 19.22
CA ARG A 97 -1.89 -0.40 18.97
C ARG A 97 -2.18 0.50 17.77
N ALA A 98 -2.81 -0.08 16.75
CA ALA A 98 -3.35 0.62 15.60
C ALA A 98 -4.86 0.37 15.42
N PRO A 99 -5.60 1.32 14.83
CA PRO A 99 -7.03 1.15 14.54
C PRO A 99 -7.29 0.38 13.23
N ALA A 100 -6.24 -0.15 12.59
CA ALA A 100 -6.26 -0.86 11.30
C ALA A 100 -5.09 -1.86 11.25
N ASN A 101 -5.32 -3.03 10.63
CA ASN A 101 -4.26 -4.00 10.27
C ASN A 101 -4.18 -4.22 8.74
N LYS A 102 -5.06 -3.60 7.96
CA LYS A 102 -4.98 -3.51 6.50
C LYS A 102 -5.03 -2.05 6.08
N ILE A 103 -4.19 -1.69 5.11
CA ILE A 103 -4.25 -0.40 4.42
C ILE A 103 -4.10 -0.60 2.92
N CYS A 104 -4.90 0.13 2.16
CA CYS A 104 -4.73 0.35 0.73
C CYS A 104 -4.49 1.84 0.49
N PHE A 105 -3.60 2.17 -0.44
CA PHE A 105 -3.51 3.53 -0.99
C PHE A 105 -3.11 3.52 -2.46
N THR A 106 -3.59 4.52 -3.20
CA THR A 106 -3.32 4.70 -4.62
C THR A 106 -2.84 6.11 -4.92
N GLY A 107 -2.32 6.31 -6.12
CA GLY A 107 -1.99 7.65 -6.58
C GLY A 107 -1.17 7.67 -7.85
N LEU A 108 -0.45 8.77 -8.00
CA LEU A 108 0.51 8.99 -9.07
C LEU A 108 1.94 8.96 -8.54
N GLY A 109 2.87 8.50 -9.36
CA GLY A 109 4.28 8.53 -9.05
C GLY A 109 5.14 8.71 -10.28
N LYS A 110 6.45 8.70 -10.04
CA LYS A 110 7.46 8.66 -11.08
C LYS A 110 8.15 7.30 -11.04
N TYR A 111 8.33 6.72 -12.22
CA TYR A 111 9.04 5.46 -12.40
C TYR A 111 10.22 5.62 -13.34
N THR A 112 11.38 5.13 -12.90
CA THR A 112 12.57 5.03 -13.74
C THR A 112 12.85 3.58 -14.03
N MET A 113 12.90 3.24 -15.33
CA MET A 113 13.28 1.90 -15.79
C MET A 113 14.81 1.71 -15.72
N THR A 114 15.24 0.46 -15.63
CA THR A 114 16.65 0.03 -15.60
C THR A 114 17.46 0.56 -16.78
N SER A 115 16.82 0.61 -17.94
CA SER A 115 17.39 1.07 -19.20
C SER A 115 16.32 1.80 -19.99
N GLY A 116 16.66 2.93 -20.59
CA GLY A 116 15.72 3.72 -21.40
C GLY A 116 15.09 4.86 -20.61
N ARG A 117 13.76 4.92 -20.63
CA ARG A 117 13.00 6.09 -20.15
C ARG A 117 13.10 6.26 -18.64
N ARG A 118 13.31 7.50 -18.22
CA ARG A 118 13.34 7.94 -16.82
C ARG A 118 12.11 8.80 -16.54
N ASP A 119 11.71 8.86 -15.28
CA ASP A 119 10.64 9.72 -14.78
C ASP A 119 9.30 9.58 -15.53
N LEU A 120 8.97 8.34 -15.89
CA LEU A 120 7.67 7.98 -16.46
C LEU A 120 6.57 8.30 -15.46
N ASP A 121 5.49 8.92 -15.94
CA ASP A 121 4.26 9.05 -15.16
C ASP A 121 3.62 7.68 -15.00
N VAL A 122 3.31 7.33 -13.75
CA VAL A 122 2.68 6.05 -13.43
C VAL A 122 1.50 6.26 -12.48
N ALA A 123 0.47 5.44 -12.62
CA ALA A 123 -0.50 5.20 -11.57
C ALA A 123 -0.05 3.99 -10.74
N PHE A 124 -0.38 3.98 -9.46
CA PHE A 124 -0.02 2.87 -8.58
C PHE A 124 -1.11 2.55 -7.57
N ARG A 125 -1.05 1.30 -7.08
CA ARG A 125 -1.79 0.83 -5.92
C ARG A 125 -0.85 0.05 -5.01
N VAL A 126 -0.96 0.27 -3.71
CA VAL A 126 -0.28 -0.50 -2.67
C VAL A 126 -1.32 -1.04 -1.71
N ASP A 127 -1.24 -2.34 -1.43
CA ASP A 127 -2.02 -3.06 -0.44
C ASP A 127 -1.07 -3.64 0.61
N VAL A 128 -1.37 -3.44 1.89
CA VAL A 128 -0.52 -3.87 3.02
C VAL A 128 -1.36 -4.45 4.14
N GLU A 129 -0.94 -5.61 4.62
CA GLU A 129 -1.39 -6.19 5.89
C GLU A 129 -0.25 -6.12 6.89
N ASP A 130 -0.50 -5.34 7.93
CA ASP A 130 0.30 -5.28 9.15
C ASP A 130 -0.07 -6.51 9.99
N ARG A 131 0.88 -7.43 10.11
CA ARG A 131 0.72 -8.71 10.80
C ARG A 131 1.77 -8.82 11.90
N SER A 132 1.64 -9.86 12.73
CA SER A 132 2.41 -10.09 13.96
C SER A 132 3.76 -9.39 14.13
N GLU A 133 3.99 -8.87 15.34
CA GLU A 133 5.20 -8.12 15.69
C GLU A 133 6.24 -9.01 16.42
N PRO A 134 7.56 -8.86 16.13
CA PRO A 134 8.16 -7.96 15.14
C PRO A 134 7.93 -8.45 13.70
N GLY A 135 7.77 -7.53 12.73
CA GLY A 135 7.63 -7.90 11.32
C GLY A 135 8.81 -8.66 10.70
N GLY A 136 8.58 -9.29 9.55
CA GLY A 136 9.57 -10.06 8.80
C GLY A 136 9.67 -11.55 9.20
N THR A 137 10.40 -12.36 8.42
CA THR A 137 10.45 -13.82 8.62
C THR A 137 11.24 -14.29 9.84
N ASN A 138 11.92 -13.37 10.53
CA ASN A 138 12.61 -13.64 11.79
C ASN A 138 11.75 -13.30 13.02
N GLY A 139 10.55 -12.78 12.80
CA GLY A 139 9.60 -12.45 13.85
C GLY A 139 8.63 -13.57 14.20
N THR A 140 7.61 -13.22 14.97
CA THR A 140 6.46 -14.11 15.17
C THR A 140 5.76 -14.24 13.81
N PRO A 141 5.25 -15.41 13.40
CA PRO A 141 4.38 -15.52 12.23
C PRO A 141 2.95 -15.04 12.50
N PRO A 142 2.22 -14.56 11.46
CA PRO A 142 2.68 -14.43 10.07
C PRO A 142 3.34 -13.07 9.78
N PRO A 143 4.42 -13.01 8.97
CA PRO A 143 5.06 -11.74 8.63
C PRO A 143 4.15 -10.82 7.80
N ASP A 144 4.39 -9.52 7.74
CA ASP A 144 3.57 -8.59 6.94
C ASP A 144 3.37 -9.04 5.48
N HIS A 145 2.20 -8.72 4.93
CA HIS A 145 1.94 -8.86 3.50
C HIS A 145 2.03 -7.50 2.81
N TYR A 146 2.71 -7.45 1.67
CA TYR A 146 2.85 -6.26 0.85
C TYR A 146 2.57 -6.62 -0.59
N ARG A 147 1.80 -5.79 -1.29
CA ARG A 147 1.66 -5.87 -2.74
C ARG A 147 1.65 -4.48 -3.34
N MET A 148 2.43 -4.30 -4.39
CA MET A 148 2.50 -3.07 -5.17
C MET A 148 2.25 -3.36 -6.64
N ARG A 149 1.33 -2.57 -7.21
CA ARG A 149 1.01 -2.59 -8.62
C ARG A 149 1.27 -1.24 -9.25
N ILE A 150 1.92 -1.22 -10.41
CA ILE A 150 2.28 0.00 -11.16
C ILE A 150 1.79 -0.14 -12.59
N TRP A 151 1.14 0.91 -13.09
CA TRP A 151 0.75 1.08 -14.49
C TRP A 151 1.47 2.29 -15.06
N ILE A 152 2.19 2.10 -16.16
CA ILE A 152 2.82 3.18 -16.91
C ILE A 152 1.75 3.89 -17.72
N LEU A 153 1.65 5.20 -17.52
CA LEU A 153 0.62 6.00 -18.17
C LEU A 153 1.09 6.49 -19.53
N ASP A 154 0.18 6.41 -20.49
CA ASP A 154 0.33 7.07 -21.78
C ASP A 154 -0.38 8.43 -21.76
N GLY A 155 0.28 9.45 -22.32
CA GLY A 155 -0.26 10.80 -22.40
C GLY A 155 -0.35 11.53 -21.05
N ALA A 156 -1.32 12.44 -20.92
CA ALA A 156 -1.50 13.23 -19.71
C ALA A 156 -2.10 12.39 -18.56
N VAL A 157 -1.62 12.60 -17.34
CA VAL A 157 -2.07 11.86 -16.12
C VAL A 157 -3.56 12.03 -15.82
N ASP A 158 -4.16 13.13 -16.30
CA ASP A 158 -5.59 13.44 -16.15
C ASP A 158 -6.36 13.31 -17.49
N SER A 159 -5.82 12.57 -18.46
CA SER A 159 -6.60 12.16 -19.63
C SER A 159 -7.77 11.25 -19.19
N PRO A 160 -8.90 11.24 -19.93
CA PRO A 160 -10.07 10.44 -19.53
C PRO A 160 -9.74 8.97 -19.26
N SER A 161 -8.95 8.31 -20.12
CA SER A 161 -8.53 6.92 -19.93
C SER A 161 -7.67 6.70 -18.68
N ASN A 162 -6.81 7.66 -18.34
CA ASN A 162 -5.96 7.55 -17.15
C ASN A 162 -6.76 7.83 -15.87
N LEU A 163 -7.75 8.72 -15.92
CA LEU A 163 -8.69 8.91 -14.81
C LEU A 163 -9.56 7.67 -14.59
N ASP A 164 -10.06 7.04 -15.65
CA ASP A 164 -10.83 5.80 -15.57
C ASP A 164 -10.00 4.67 -14.94
N LEU A 165 -8.74 4.50 -15.36
CA LEU A 165 -7.80 3.56 -14.75
C LEU A 165 -7.58 3.88 -13.26
N ARG A 166 -7.27 5.14 -12.92
CA ARG A 166 -7.00 5.56 -11.54
C ARG A 166 -8.21 5.36 -10.62
N GLN A 167 -9.42 5.60 -11.13
CA GLN A 167 -10.66 5.32 -10.43
C GLN A 167 -10.86 3.81 -10.23
N ALA A 168 -10.61 3.00 -11.26
CA ALA A 168 -10.77 1.55 -11.20
C ALA A 168 -9.80 0.87 -10.22
N ILE A 169 -8.58 1.38 -10.08
CA ILE A 169 -7.59 0.84 -9.12
C ILE A 169 -7.72 1.44 -7.72
N SER A 170 -8.50 2.52 -7.54
CA SER A 170 -8.67 3.19 -6.25
C SER A 170 -9.07 2.20 -5.15
N CYS A 171 -8.71 2.51 -3.91
CA CYS A 171 -9.11 1.68 -2.78
C CYS A 171 -10.63 1.68 -2.57
N GLY A 172 -11.36 2.65 -3.15
CA GLY A 172 -12.81 2.74 -3.00
C GLY A 172 -13.25 2.61 -1.54
N ALA A 173 -14.36 1.90 -1.32
CA ALA A 173 -14.79 1.42 0.00
C ALA A 173 -14.45 -0.07 0.22
N SER A 174 -13.54 -0.66 -0.56
CA SER A 174 -13.14 -2.07 -0.41
C SER A 174 -11.62 -2.24 -0.30
N LEU A 175 -11.21 -3.08 0.65
CA LEU A 175 -9.82 -3.49 0.81
C LEU A 175 -9.45 -4.71 -0.03
N ASP A 176 -10.35 -5.14 -0.93
CA ASP A 176 -10.12 -6.27 -1.82
C ASP A 176 -8.92 -6.01 -2.74
N GLU A 177 -7.99 -6.96 -2.78
CA GLU A 177 -6.87 -6.90 -3.72
C GLU A 177 -7.26 -7.29 -5.15
N ASP A 178 -8.37 -8.01 -5.32
CA ASP A 178 -8.93 -8.32 -6.63
C ASP A 178 -9.66 -7.10 -7.18
N ILE A 179 -9.04 -6.46 -8.18
CA ILE A 179 -9.51 -5.19 -8.74
C ILE A 179 -9.84 -5.36 -10.22
N ASN A 180 -10.92 -4.72 -10.65
CA ASN A 180 -11.34 -4.71 -12.05
C ASN A 180 -10.61 -3.59 -12.82
N ALA A 181 -9.27 -3.62 -12.82
CA ALA A 181 -8.48 -2.69 -13.62
C ALA A 181 -8.70 -2.97 -15.12
N PRO A 182 -8.83 -1.94 -15.98
CA PRO A 182 -9.09 -2.11 -17.41
C PRO A 182 -7.92 -2.78 -18.16
N VAL A 183 -6.72 -2.71 -17.59
CA VAL A 183 -5.50 -3.33 -18.11
C VAL A 183 -4.67 -3.91 -16.96
N PRO A 184 -3.90 -4.98 -17.20
CA PRO A 184 -2.98 -5.51 -16.19
C PRO A 184 -1.88 -4.50 -15.85
N PRO A 185 -1.31 -4.55 -14.64
CA PRO A 185 -0.19 -3.70 -14.27
C PRO A 185 1.10 -4.10 -15.02
N ASP A 186 1.97 -3.12 -15.27
CA ASP A 186 3.31 -3.33 -15.80
C ASP A 186 4.29 -3.89 -14.75
N VAL A 187 4.00 -3.65 -13.48
CA VAL A 187 4.70 -4.23 -12.32
C VAL A 187 3.66 -4.71 -11.32
N ASP A 188 3.74 -5.96 -10.90
CA ASP A 188 2.96 -6.56 -9.81
C ASP A 188 3.94 -7.31 -8.90
N ASP A 189 4.47 -6.60 -7.91
CA ASP A 189 5.42 -7.16 -6.96
C ASP A 189 4.73 -7.31 -5.60
N GLY A 190 4.89 -8.43 -4.91
CA GLY A 190 4.26 -8.59 -3.61
C GLY A 190 4.69 -9.79 -2.78
N GLY A 191 3.73 -10.29 -2.00
CA GLY A 191 3.90 -11.43 -1.12
C GLY A 191 4.36 -11.06 0.29
N ILE A 192 5.02 -12.02 0.94
CA ILE A 192 5.46 -11.91 2.32
C ILE A 192 6.67 -10.99 2.42
N ALA A 193 6.59 -9.97 3.28
CA ALA A 193 7.72 -9.15 3.64
C ALA A 193 8.71 -10.01 4.44
N THR A 194 9.82 -10.38 3.81
CA THR A 194 10.85 -11.26 4.41
C THR A 194 11.71 -10.54 5.45
N ARG A 195 11.82 -9.22 5.34
CA ARG A 195 12.58 -8.36 6.26
C ARG A 195 11.88 -7.02 6.37
N GLY A 196 12.02 -6.37 7.51
CA GLY A 196 11.43 -5.07 7.78
C GLY A 196 10.12 -5.17 8.55
N ASN A 197 9.49 -4.02 8.79
CA ASN A 197 8.22 -3.91 9.51
C ASN A 197 7.33 -2.91 8.77
N LEU A 198 6.07 -3.27 8.53
CA LEU A 198 5.05 -2.41 7.96
C LEU A 198 4.02 -2.10 9.03
N GLN A 199 4.11 -0.90 9.59
CA GLN A 199 3.36 -0.57 10.77
C GLN A 199 2.28 0.46 10.48
N ILE A 200 1.04 0.10 10.74
CA ILE A 200 -0.08 1.03 10.71
C ILE A 200 -0.11 1.74 12.06
N HIS A 201 -0.38 3.04 12.04
CA HIS A 201 -0.39 3.87 13.24
C HIS A 201 -1.77 4.50 13.39
N PRO A 202 -2.16 4.90 14.61
CA PRO A 202 -3.22 5.87 14.81
C PRO A 202 -2.97 7.15 13.99
N GLU A 203 -4.04 7.91 13.75
CA GLU A 203 -3.97 9.25 13.18
C GLU A 203 -2.93 10.12 13.93
N ILE A 204 -1.93 10.63 13.20
CA ILE A 204 -0.93 11.55 13.75
C ILE A 204 -1.24 12.95 13.23
N ASN A 205 -1.81 13.77 14.11
CA ASN A 205 -2.24 15.15 13.88
C ASN A 205 -3.49 15.28 12.99
N ASN A 206 -4.60 15.75 13.60
CA ASN A 206 -5.86 16.17 12.96
C ASN A 206 -5.68 17.38 12.03
N LYS A 207 -4.73 17.34 11.09
CA LYS A 207 -4.61 18.40 10.09
C LYS A 207 -5.88 18.37 9.25
N PRO A 208 -6.68 19.44 9.21
CA PRO A 208 -7.86 19.46 8.37
C PRO A 208 -7.45 19.22 6.92
N CYS A 209 -8.21 18.39 6.20
CA CYS A 209 -8.11 18.36 4.76
C CYS A 209 -8.59 19.73 4.22
N PRO A 210 -7.79 20.44 3.41
CA PRO A 210 -8.15 21.75 2.88
C PRO A 210 -9.26 21.70 1.84
#